data_AF-A0A962DYD9-F1
#
_entry.id   AF-A0A962DYD9-F1
#
_cell.length_a   1.000
_cell.length_b   1.000
_cell.length_c   1.000
_cell.angle_alpha   90.00
_cell.angle_beta   90.00
_cell.angle_gamma   90.00
#
_symmetry.space_group_name_H-M   'P 1'
#
loop_
_entity.id
_entity.type
_entity.pdbx_description
1 polymer ?
#
loop_
_entity_poly.entity_id
_entity_poly.type
_entity_poly.pdbx_seq_one_letter_code
_entity_poly.pdbx_strand_id
1 'polypeptide(L)'
;VENPKIHFESQMQNWFNENIEFFKKFSGFILKSKSPSCGNQTTPHFQTDGESNIGDGYFVYLLKKINPQIAIIDEKNLLQTETLNKFKRSLLHL
;
A
#
# COMPACT_ATOMS: atom_id res chain seq x y z
N VAL A 1 2.13 29.10 6.27
CA VAL A 1 1.94 28.46 4.96
C VAL A 1 0.53 27.91 4.96
N GLU A 2 -0.39 28.54 4.24
CA GLU A 2 -1.71 27.95 4.02
C GLU A 2 -1.49 26.68 3.20
N ASN A 3 -1.80 25.53 3.80
CA ASN A 3 -1.85 24.26 3.09
C ASN A 3 -3.27 24.16 2.51
N PRO A 4 -3.49 24.44 1.21
CA PRO A 4 -4.80 24.24 0.63
C PRO A 4 -5.20 22.79 0.89
N LYS A 5 -6.43 22.58 1.38
CA LYS A 5 -7.01 21.24 1.63
C LYS A 5 -7.21 20.53 0.29
N ILE A 6 -6.12 20.13 -0.35
CA ILE A 6 -6.15 19.38 -1.59
C ILE A 6 -6.32 17.91 -1.21
N HIS A 7 -7.47 17.37 -1.59
CA HIS A 7 -7.81 15.97 -1.42
C HIS A 7 -7.23 15.16 -2.59
N PHE A 8 -6.08 14.53 -2.36
CA PHE A 8 -5.37 13.74 -3.38
C PHE A 8 -5.95 12.33 -3.57
N GLU A 9 -6.88 11.91 -2.71
CA GLU A 9 -7.48 10.57 -2.72
C GLU A 9 -8.17 10.29 -4.06
N SER A 10 -8.94 11.26 -4.56
CA SER A 10 -9.68 11.12 -5.82
C SER A 10 -8.74 10.96 -7.01
N GLN A 11 -7.63 11.69 -7.04
CA GLN A 11 -6.64 11.60 -8.11
C GLN A 11 -5.96 10.24 -8.11
N MET A 12 -5.57 9.75 -6.93
CA MET A 12 -4.91 8.45 -6.79
C MET A 12 -5.88 7.30 -7.13
N GLN A 13 -7.14 7.41 -6.72
CA GLN A 13 -8.16 6.42 -7.04
C GLN A 13 -8.46 6.38 -8.54
N ASN A 14 -8.59 7.53 -9.20
CA ASN A 14 -8.82 7.60 -10.64
C ASN A 14 -7.64 6.98 -11.42
N TRP A 15 -6.42 7.38 -11.08
CA TRP A 15 -5.22 6.78 -11.68
C TRP A 15 -5.15 5.27 -11.46
N PHE A 16 -5.47 4.80 -10.25
CA PHE A 16 -5.50 3.36 -9.96
C PHE A 16 -6.53 2.62 -10.82
N ASN A 17 -7.74 3.19 -10.96
CA ASN A 17 -8.82 2.58 -11.75
C ASN A 17 -8.45 2.51 -13.24
N GLU A 18 -7.82 3.55 -13.79
CA GLU A 18 -7.31 3.56 -15.17
C GLU A 18 -6.26 2.46 -15.42
N ASN A 19 -5.56 2.02 -14.37
CA ASN A 19 -4.46 1.05 -14.45
C ASN A 19 -4.80 -0.30 -13.79
N ILE A 20 -6.06 -0.54 -13.42
CA ILE A 20 -6.45 -1.72 -12.63
C ILE A 20 -6.10 -3.05 -13.32
N GLU A 21 -6.34 -3.13 -14.64
CA GLU A 21 -6.03 -4.32 -15.44
C GLU A 21 -4.52 -4.55 -15.59
N PHE A 22 -3.71 -3.50 -15.46
CA PHE A 22 -2.27 -3.65 -15.36
C PHE A 22 -1.88 -4.22 -13.99
N PHE A 23 -2.44 -3.70 -12.90
CA PHE A 23 -2.12 -4.17 -11.55
C PHE A 23 -2.55 -5.60 -11.25
N LYS A 24 -3.68 -6.05 -11.81
CA LYS A 24 -4.14 -7.45 -11.69
C LYS A 24 -3.18 -8.49 -12.26
N LYS A 25 -2.22 -8.08 -13.12
CA LYS A 25 -1.23 -8.99 -13.71
C LYS A 25 -0.08 -9.34 -12.75
N PHE A 26 0.02 -8.66 -11.62
CA PHE A 26 1.09 -8.88 -10.66
C PHE A 26 0.63 -9.73 -9.49
N SER A 27 1.42 -10.74 -9.14
CA SER A 27 1.19 -11.58 -7.95
C SER A 27 1.66 -10.90 -6.65
N GLY A 28 2.40 -9.81 -6.74
CA GLY A 28 2.81 -9.07 -5.56
C GLY A 28 3.61 -7.81 -5.85
N PHE A 29 3.80 -7.01 -4.80
CA PHE A 29 4.41 -5.69 -4.86
C PHE A 29 5.49 -5.53 -3.80
N ILE A 30 6.61 -4.94 -4.22
CA ILE A 30 7.64 -4.41 -3.34
C ILE A 30 7.42 -2.90 -3.30
N LEU A 31 7.15 -2.35 -2.12
CA LEU A 31 6.68 -0.99 -1.98
C LEU A 31 7.58 -0.15 -1.09
N LYS A 32 7.62 1.15 -1.38
CA LYS A 32 8.45 2.13 -0.68
C LYS A 32 8.03 2.28 0.78
N SER A 33 9.00 2.17 1.69
CA SER A 33 8.79 2.32 3.13
C SER A 33 8.28 3.72 3.50
N LYS A 34 7.38 3.78 4.49
CA LYS A 34 6.94 5.03 5.16
C LYS A 34 6.32 6.08 4.23
N SER A 35 5.90 5.69 3.01
CA SER A 35 5.14 6.57 2.13
C SER A 35 3.65 6.52 2.51
N PRO A 36 2.94 7.67 2.58
CA PRO A 36 1.50 7.72 2.81
C PRO A 36 0.66 6.88 1.83
N SER A 37 1.17 6.63 0.62
CA SER A 37 0.51 5.76 -0.36
C SER A 37 0.89 4.28 -0.21
N CYS A 38 2.13 3.98 0.16
CA CYS A 38 2.73 2.65 -0.02
C CYS A 38 2.95 1.85 1.27
N GLY A 39 2.78 2.46 2.45
CA GLY A 39 2.97 1.74 3.71
C GLY A 39 1.99 0.57 3.85
N ASN A 40 2.48 -0.63 4.13
CA ASN A 40 1.64 -1.78 4.46
C ASN A 40 1.48 -1.84 5.99
N GLN A 41 0.29 -1.57 6.52
CA GLN A 41 0.00 -1.56 7.97
C GLN A 41 0.99 -0.73 8.81
N THR A 42 1.49 0.37 8.25
CA THR A 42 2.54 1.21 8.87
C THR A 42 2.31 2.70 8.65
N THR A 43 1.25 3.08 7.94
CA THR A 43 0.94 4.47 7.62
C THR A 43 0.05 5.07 8.71
N PRO A 44 0.43 6.22 9.32
CA PRO A 44 -0.45 6.92 10.25
C PRO A 44 -1.63 7.55 9.50
N HIS A 45 -2.84 7.30 9.99
CA HIS A 45 -4.09 7.90 9.55
C HIS A 45 -4.51 8.92 10.60
N PHE A 46 -4.39 10.20 10.28
CA PHE A 46 -4.76 11.28 11.19
C PHE A 46 -6.25 11.57 11.08
N GLN A 47 -6.95 11.47 12.19
CA GLN A 47 -8.35 11.87 12.33
C GLN A 47 -8.46 13.36 12.67
N THR A 48 -9.65 13.91 12.48
CA THR A 48 -9.92 15.34 12.70
C THR A 48 -9.84 15.77 14.17
N ASP A 49 -9.96 14.81 15.09
CA ASP A 49 -9.79 15.00 16.54
C ASP A 49 -8.32 14.94 17.00
N GLY A 50 -7.38 14.67 16.08
CA GLY A 50 -5.96 14.54 16.38
C GLY A 50 -5.53 13.12 16.78
N GLU A 51 -6.45 12.16 16.85
CA GLU A 51 -6.10 10.76 17.02
C GLU A 51 -5.45 10.19 15.76
N SER A 52 -4.49 9.29 15.93
CA SER A 52 -3.84 8.61 14.81
C SER A 52 -3.93 7.11 14.96
N ASN A 53 -4.44 6.43 13.91
CA ASN A 53 -4.39 4.98 13.81
C ASN A 53 -3.32 4.55 12.80
N ILE A 54 -2.80 3.34 12.93
CA ILE A 54 -1.87 2.77 11.95
C ILE A 54 -2.66 1.90 10.98
N GLY A 55 -2.47 2.11 9.68
CA GLY A 55 -3.12 1.36 8.63
C GLY A 55 -2.32 1.27 7.34
N ASP A 56 -3.00 0.89 6.28
CA ASP A 56 -2.42 0.86 4.94
C ASP A 56 -2.31 2.27 4.35
N GLY A 57 -1.27 2.50 3.58
CA GLY A 57 -1.24 3.61 2.64
C GLY A 57 -2.30 3.43 1.56
N TYR A 58 -2.74 4.53 0.97
CA TYR A 58 -3.92 4.51 0.11
C TYR A 58 -3.78 3.59 -1.12
N PHE A 59 -2.58 3.47 -1.70
CA PHE A 59 -2.32 2.54 -2.80
C PHE A 59 -2.39 1.08 -2.35
N VAL A 60 -1.83 0.75 -1.19
CA VAL A 60 -1.92 -0.60 -0.59
C VAL A 60 -3.38 -0.96 -0.30
N TYR A 61 -4.16 -0.03 0.22
CA TYR A 61 -5.59 -0.20 0.44
C TYR A 61 -6.33 -0.55 -0.85
N LEU A 62 -6.05 0.16 -1.96
CA LEU A 62 -6.66 -0.12 -3.26
C LEU A 62 -6.23 -1.50 -3.82
N LEU A 63 -4.96 -1.88 -3.67
CA LEU A 63 -4.49 -3.23 -4.04
C LEU A 63 -5.20 -4.33 -3.26
N LYS A 64 -5.36 -4.18 -1.94
CA LYS A 64 -6.07 -5.17 -1.11
C LYS A 64 -7.57 -5.21 -1.37
N LYS A 65 -8.17 -4.12 -1.85
CA LYS A 65 -9.57 -4.11 -2.30
C LYS A 65 -9.80 -5.01 -3.52
N ILE A 66 -8.84 -5.06 -4.45
CA ILE A 66 -8.97 -5.90 -5.66
C ILE A 66 -8.58 -7.35 -5.40
N ASN A 67 -7.56 -7.57 -4.55
CA ASN A 67 -7.11 -8.89 -4.14
C ASN A 67 -6.67 -8.82 -2.66
N PRO A 68 -7.53 -9.24 -1.71
CA PRO A 68 -7.20 -9.23 -0.29
C PRO A 68 -5.98 -10.07 0.10
N GLN A 69 -5.57 -11.02 -0.75
CA GLN A 69 -4.44 -11.91 -0.51
C GLN A 69 -3.16 -11.48 -1.26
N ILE A 70 -3.17 -10.32 -1.93
CA ILE A 70 -2.02 -9.84 -2.69
C ILE A 70 -0.75 -9.77 -1.82
N ALA A 71 0.34 -10.33 -2.31
CA ALA A 71 1.61 -10.31 -1.58
C ALA A 71 2.21 -8.90 -1.60
N ILE A 72 2.50 -8.33 -0.44
CA ILE A 72 3.11 -7.00 -0.32
C ILE A 72 4.25 -7.05 0.69
N ILE A 73 5.42 -6.56 0.28
CA ILE A 73 6.59 -6.39 1.16
C ILE A 73 7.08 -4.94 1.12
N ASP A 74 7.48 -4.46 2.30
CA ASP A 74 8.14 -3.16 2.48
C ASP A 74 9.63 -3.27 2.10
N GLU A 75 10.17 -2.33 1.32
CA GLU A 75 11.57 -2.36 0.81
C GLU A 75 12.61 -2.57 1.92
N LYS A 76 12.42 -1.97 3.10
CA LYS A 76 13.32 -2.13 4.26
C LYS A 76 13.41 -3.58 4.77
N ASN A 77 12.40 -4.40 4.47
CA ASN A 77 12.31 -5.78 4.93
C ASN A 77 12.95 -6.77 3.93
N LEU A 78 13.41 -6.31 2.76
CA LEU A 78 14.06 -7.17 1.77
C LEU A 78 15.36 -7.78 2.28
N LEU A 79 16.06 -7.09 3.19
CA LEU A 79 17.30 -7.57 3.80
C LEU A 79 17.05 -8.56 4.95
N GLN A 80 15.80 -8.71 5.39
CA GLN A 80 15.43 -9.64 6.46
C GLN A 80 15.06 -10.98 5.82
N THR A 81 15.96 -11.95 5.90
CA THR A 81 15.81 -13.27 5.26
C THR A 81 14.47 -13.93 5.56
N GLU A 82 14.00 -13.88 6.81
CA GLU A 82 12.72 -14.47 7.19
C GLU A 82 11.54 -13.78 6.48
N THR A 83 11.48 -12.46 6.52
CA THR A 83 10.41 -11.66 5.90
C THR A 83 10.41 -11.82 4.38
N LEU A 84 11.59 -11.80 3.75
CA LEU A 84 11.75 -12.05 2.33
C LEU A 84 11.26 -13.46 1.94
N ASN A 85 11.59 -14.49 2.74
CA ASN A 85 11.15 -15.85 2.48
C ASN A 85 9.63 -15.99 2.64
N LYS A 86 9.01 -15.32 3.61
CA LYS A 86 7.54 -15.26 3.76
C LYS A 86 6.90 -14.64 2.52
N PHE A 87 7.43 -13.51 2.04
CA PHE A 87 6.96 -12.86 0.81
C PHE A 87 7.09 -13.79 -0.41
N LYS A 88 8.25 -14.43 -0.62
CA LYS A 88 8.44 -15.39 -1.72
C LYS A 88 7.42 -16.53 -1.68
N ARG A 89 7.11 -17.06 -0.50
CA ARG A 89 6.08 -18.11 -0.34
C ARG A 89 4.69 -17.60 -0.70
N SER A 90 4.33 -16.39 -0.29
CA SER A 90 3.03 -15.80 -0.66
C SER A 90 2.83 -15.62 -2.17
N LEU A 91 3.91 -15.48 -2.95
CA LEU A 91 3.82 -15.39 -4.42
C LEU A 91 3.46 -16.73 -5.09
N LEU A 92 3.69 -17.86 -4.43
CA LEU A 92 3.48 -19.21 -4.98
C LEU A 92 2.08 -19.78 -4.70
N HIS A 93 1.27 -19.06 -3.91
CA HIS A 93 -0.05 -19.51 -3.45
C HIS A 93 -1.22 -18.64 -3.98
N LEU A 94 -0.96 -17.82 -5.00
CA LEU A 94 -1.93 -16.98 -5.72
C LEU A 94 -2.24 -17.59 -7.09
#